data_AF-A0A8T3VKU2-F1
#
_entry.id   AF-A0A8T3VKU2-F1
#
_cell.length_a   1.000
_cell.length_b   1.000
_cell.length_c   1.000
_cell.angle_alpha   90.00
_cell.angle_beta   90.00
_cell.angle_gamma   90.00
#
_symmetry.space_group_name_H-M   'P 1'
#
loop_
_entity.id
_entity.type
_entity.pdbx_description
1 polymer ?
#
loop_
_entity_poly.entity_id
_entity_poly.type
_entity_poly.pdbx_seq_one_letter_code
_entity_poly.pdbx_strand_id
1 'polypeptide(L)'
;MILKDLLTYFNLDIELPMYLYEESFNEVFLEGGLVKKENTYEITIKTRKDVIHTMIINLLDDYPLTIISTLPNGKSNGTKFGKTKNDLKFI
;
A
#
# COMPACT_ATOMS: atom_id res chain seq x y z
N MET A 1 -11.80 1.74 -0.32
CA MET A 1 -11.34 0.49 0.32
C MET A 1 -10.30 0.86 1.35
N ILE A 2 -10.26 0.22 2.52
CA ILE A 2 -9.24 0.53 3.54
C ILE A 2 -8.11 -0.50 3.52
N LEU A 3 -6.92 -0.17 4.03
CA LEU A 3 -5.76 -1.10 4.03
C LEU A 3 -6.10 -2.43 4.69
N LYS A 4 -6.91 -2.40 5.75
CA LYS A 4 -7.38 -3.60 6.45
C LYS A 4 -8.08 -4.60 5.51
N ASP A 5 -8.93 -4.11 4.61
CA ASP A 5 -9.66 -4.97 3.67
C ASP A 5 -8.70 -5.67 2.71
N LEU A 6 -7.65 -4.96 2.30
CA LEU A 6 -6.61 -5.48 1.41
C LEU A 6 -5.78 -6.57 2.08
N LEU A 7 -5.34 -6.33 3.31
CA LEU A 7 -4.60 -7.34 4.08
C LEU A 7 -5.45 -8.58 4.29
N THR A 8 -6.75 -8.41 4.58
CA THR A 8 -7.70 -9.52 4.72
C THR A 8 -7.87 -10.29 3.40
N TYR A 9 -8.05 -9.58 2.27
CA TYR A 9 -8.18 -10.18 0.94
C TYR A 9 -6.98 -11.05 0.55
N PHE A 10 -5.77 -10.58 0.86
CA PHE A 10 -4.53 -11.32 0.59
C PHE A 10 -4.12 -12.29 1.72
N ASN A 11 -4.98 -12.47 2.74
CA ASN A 11 -4.73 -13.30 3.91
C ASN A 11 -3.38 -13.00 4.60
N LEU A 12 -3.08 -11.70 4.73
CA LEU A 12 -1.89 -11.19 5.41
C LEU A 12 -2.23 -10.85 6.86
N ASP A 13 -1.66 -11.64 7.77
CA ASP A 13 -1.69 -11.36 9.21
C ASP A 13 -0.39 -10.64 9.60
N ILE A 14 -0.46 -9.31 9.64
CA ILE A 14 0.67 -8.44 9.95
C ILE A 14 0.24 -7.34 10.92
N GLU A 15 1.14 -6.98 11.83
CA GLU A 15 0.93 -5.89 12.78
C GLU A 15 1.50 -4.58 12.23
N LEU A 16 0.62 -3.60 12.02
CA LEU A 16 0.95 -2.23 11.62
C LEU A 16 0.41 -1.25 12.67
N PRO A 17 0.95 -0.01 12.74
CA PRO A 17 0.32 1.07 13.48
C PRO A 17 -1.18 1.19 13.17
N MET A 18 -2.00 1.29 14.22
CA MET A 18 -3.47 1.20 14.11
C MET A 18 -4.06 2.15 13.06
N TYR A 19 -3.50 3.37 12.96
CA TYR A 19 -3.96 4.38 12.03
C TYR A 19 -3.81 3.99 10.55
N LEU A 20 -2.84 3.14 10.21
CA LEU A 20 -2.61 2.69 8.83
C LEU A 20 -3.72 1.78 8.32
N TYR A 21 -4.37 1.03 9.20
CA TYR A 21 -5.48 0.16 8.81
C TYR A 21 -6.70 0.95 8.32
N GLU A 22 -6.85 2.20 8.76
CA GLU A 22 -7.96 3.09 8.41
C GLU A 22 -7.68 3.93 7.15
N GLU A 23 -6.45 3.89 6.63
CA GLU A 23 -6.09 4.65 5.43
C GLU A 23 -6.91 4.16 4.23
N SER A 24 -7.64 5.09 3.63
CA SER A 24 -8.60 4.82 2.57
C SER A 24 -8.00 5.03 1.18
N PHE A 25 -8.22 4.04 0.32
CA PHE A 25 -7.93 4.07 -1.10
C PHE A 25 -9.22 4.31 -1.87
N ASN A 26 -9.30 5.42 -2.59
CA ASN A 26 -10.52 5.89 -3.27
C ASN A 26 -10.84 5.17 -4.59
N GLU A 27 -10.30 3.96 -4.82
CA GLU A 27 -10.39 3.31 -6.12
C GLU A 27 -10.95 1.90 -6.08
N VAL A 28 -11.75 1.57 -7.11
CA VAL A 28 -12.35 0.25 -7.30
C VAL A 28 -11.29 -0.69 -7.88
N PHE A 29 -10.97 -1.72 -7.11
CA PHE A 29 -10.08 -2.83 -7.45
C PHE A 29 -10.63 -3.63 -8.65
N LEU A 30 -9.78 -3.91 -9.63
CA LEU A 30 -10.08 -4.86 -10.70
C LEU A 30 -9.32 -6.18 -10.52
N GLU A 31 -8.02 -6.05 -10.27
CA GLU A 31 -7.10 -7.17 -10.18
C GLU A 31 -5.92 -6.77 -9.30
N GLY A 32 -5.27 -7.74 -8.66
CA GLY A 32 -4.07 -7.50 -7.90
C GLY A 32 -3.30 -8.76 -7.57
N GLY A 33 -2.02 -8.57 -7.30
CA GLY A 33 -1.08 -9.63 -6.95
C GLY A 33 -0.36 -9.32 -5.65
N LEU A 34 0.05 -10.38 -4.97
CA LEU A 34 0.91 -10.32 -3.80
C LEU A 34 2.24 -11.00 -4.15
N VAL A 35 3.34 -10.30 -3.90
CA VAL A 35 4.69 -10.86 -3.91
C VAL A 35 5.26 -10.76 -2.51
N LYS A 36 5.65 -11.89 -1.94
CA LYS A 36 6.39 -11.94 -0.67
C LYS A 36 7.88 -12.03 -0.97
N LYS A 37 8.64 -11.06 -0.46
CA LYS A 37 10.12 -11.06 -0.38
C LYS A 37 10.48 -11.19 1.10
N GLU A 38 11.71 -11.62 1.42
CA GLU A 38 12.15 -12.02 2.77
C GLU A 38 11.44 -11.28 3.92
N ASN A 39 11.58 -9.95 3.97
CA ASN A 39 10.99 -9.08 5.00
C ASN A 39 9.96 -8.07 4.46
N THR A 40 9.52 -8.25 3.22
CA THR A 40 8.71 -7.25 2.52
C THR A 40 7.54 -7.91 1.80
N TYR A 41 6.34 -7.36 2.01
CA TYR A 41 5.17 -7.69 1.20
C TYR A 41 4.95 -6.60 0.16
N GLU A 42 4.82 -7.00 -1.09
CA GLU A 42 4.51 -6.10 -2.20
C GLU A 42 3.15 -6.47 -2.76
N ILE A 43 2.19 -5.57 -2.64
CA ILE A 43 0.84 -5.74 -3.14
C ILE A 43 0.67 -4.78 -4.31
N THR A 44 0.44 -5.30 -5.50
CA THR A 44 0.16 -4.51 -6.70
C THR A 44 -1.31 -4.61 -7.03
N ILE A 45 -1.96 -3.48 -7.26
CA ILE A 45 -3.38 -3.37 -7.56
C ILE A 45 -3.55 -2.56 -8.83
N LYS A 46 -4.31 -3.10 -9.79
CA LYS A 46 -4.80 -2.34 -10.93
C LYS A 46 -6.24 -1.90 -10.68
N THR A 47 -6.52 -0.62 -10.93
CA THR A 47 -7.86 -0.04 -10.75
C THR A 47 -8.54 0.21 -12.10
N ARG A 48 -9.83 0.52 -12.06
CA ARG A 48 -10.65 0.82 -13.27
C ARG A 48 -10.15 2.00 -14.10
N LYS A 49 -9.31 2.87 -13.53
CA LYS A 49 -8.78 4.06 -14.22
C LYS A 49 -7.40 3.79 -14.84
N ASP A 50 -7.00 2.53 -14.97
CA ASP A 50 -5.65 2.10 -15.37
C ASP A 50 -4.54 2.67 -14.45
N VAL A 51 -4.90 3.00 -13.21
CA VAL A 51 -3.92 3.37 -12.17
C VAL A 51 -3.44 2.09 -11.50
N ILE A 52 -2.13 1.98 -11.33
CA ILE A 52 -1.49 0.87 -10.61
C ILE A 52 -1.03 1.38 -9.26
N HIS A 53 -1.57 0.83 -8.18
CA HIS A 53 -1.08 1.08 -6.82
C HIS A 53 -0.17 -0.07 -6.40
N THR A 54 1.07 0.24 -6.07
CA THR A 54 2.01 -0.69 -5.45
C THR A 54 2.17 -0.30 -4.00
N MET A 55 1.68 -1.15 -3.10
CA MET A 55 1.91 -1.05 -1.67
C MET A 55 3.09 -1.93 -1.30
N ILE A 56 4.03 -1.38 -0.55
CA ILE A 56 5.22 -2.06 -0.06
C ILE A 56 5.16 -1.99 1.46
N ILE A 57 5.15 -3.15 2.10
CA ILE A 57 5.04 -3.29 3.54
C ILE A 57 6.32 -3.92 4.06
N ASN A 58 7.09 -3.18 4.85
CA ASN A 58 8.32 -3.65 5.49
C ASN A 58 8.35 -3.21 6.94
N LEU A 59 8.05 -4.13 7.86
CA LEU A 59 7.90 -3.82 9.29
C LEU A 59 9.22 -3.38 9.96
N LEU A 60 10.36 -3.65 9.32
CA LEU A 60 11.68 -3.26 9.81
C LEU A 60 12.07 -1.83 9.41
N ASP A 61 11.34 -1.22 8.48
CA ASP A 61 11.57 0.16 8.04
C ASP A 61 10.99 1.17 9.04
N ASP A 62 11.54 2.39 9.07
CA ASP A 62 10.94 3.52 9.78
C ASP A 62 9.61 3.94 9.14
N TYR A 63 9.47 3.67 7.83
CA TYR A 63 8.26 3.82 7.04
C TYR A 63 7.67 2.44 6.68
N PRO A 64 6.94 1.80 7.60
CA PRO A 64 6.48 0.41 7.43
C PRO A 64 5.53 0.21 6.26
N LEU A 65 4.91 1.26 5.76
CA LEU A 65 4.05 1.24 4.59
C LEU A 65 4.52 2.30 3.58
N THR A 66 4.78 1.88 2.36
CA THR A 66 4.98 2.79 1.22
C THR A 66 3.92 2.49 0.17
N ILE A 67 3.31 3.53 -0.40
CA ILE A 67 2.29 3.41 -1.42
C ILE A 67 2.75 4.22 -2.62
N ILE A 68 2.81 3.59 -3.78
CA ILE A 68 3.19 4.22 -5.04
C ILE A 68 2.03 4.07 -6.01
N SER A 69 1.55 5.17 -6.56
CA SER A 69 0.51 5.20 -7.58
C SER A 69 1.13 5.57 -8.91
N THR A 70 1.08 4.65 -9.87
CA THR A 70 1.51 4.88 -11.25
C THR A 70 0.28 5.14 -12.11
N LEU A 71 0.24 6.32 -12.71
CA LEU A 71 -0.82 6.77 -13.61
C LEU A 71 -0.66 6.13 -15.01
N PRO A 72 -1.72 6.12 -15.84
CA PRO A 72 -1.68 5.56 -17.20
C PRO A 72 -0.62 6.19 -18.12
N ASN A 73 -0.22 7.43 -17.84
CA ASN A 73 0.83 8.15 -18.57
C ASN A 73 2.25 7.81 -18.11
N GLY A 74 2.40 6.82 -17.21
CA GLY A 74 3.68 6.38 -16.66
C GLY A 74 4.24 7.27 -15.53
N LYS A 75 3.58 8.38 -15.19
CA LYS A 75 3.99 9.19 -14.03
C LYS A 75 3.61 8.49 -12.74
N SER A 76 4.52 8.49 -11.78
CA SER A 76 4.32 7.92 -10.46
C SER A 76 4.40 9.00 -9.38
N ASN A 77 3.57 8.88 -8.36
CA ASN A 77 3.72 9.58 -7.09
C ASN A 77 3.61 8.55 -5.96
N GLY A 78 4.26 8.80 -4.84
CA GLY A 78 4.15 7.92 -3.68
C GLY A 78 4.13 8.65 -2.36
N THR A 79 3.72 7.91 -1.34
CA THR A 79 3.73 8.35 0.05
C THR A 79 4.27 7.21 0.90
N LYS A 80 5.26 7.53 1.71
CA LYS A 80 5.77 6.69 2.78
C LYS A 80 5.08 7.08 4.08
N PHE A 81 4.59 6.09 4.80
CA PHE A 81 3.89 6.26 6.06
C PHE A 81 4.72 5.68 7.19
N GLY A 82 5.05 6.53 8.15
CA GLY A 82 5.89 6.22 9.30
C GLY A 82 5.16 5.39 10.34
N LYS A 83 5.77 5.23 11.51
CA LYS A 83 5.12 4.56 12.65
C LYS A 83 4.07 5.43 13.35
N THR A 84 4.05 6.73 13.07
CA THR A 84 3.12 7.70 13.65
C THR A 84 2.34 8.44 12.56
N LYS A 85 1.08 8.80 12.85
CA LYS A 85 0.12 9.34 11.85
C LYS A 85 0.62 10.59 11.10
N ASN A 86 1.48 11.39 11.73
CA ASN A 86 1.97 12.63 11.17
C ASN A 86 3.34 12.50 10.50
N ASP A 87 3.96 11.32 10.56
CA ASP A 87 5.24 11.04 9.91
C ASP A 87 4.98 10.48 8.51
N LEU A 88 4.94 11.39 7.54
CA LEU A 88 4.67 11.10 6.14
C LEU A 88 5.75 11.70 5.26
N LYS A 89 6.19 10.96 4.24
CA LYS A 89 7.15 11.45 3.25
C LYS A 89 6.66 11.19 1.83
N PHE A 90 6.56 12.26 1.04
CA PHE A 90 6.21 12.18 -0.38
C PHE A 90 7.43 11.81 -1.22
N ILE A 91 7.23 10.96 -2.22
CA ILE A 91 8.25 10.48 -3.16
C ILE A 91 7.74 10.47 -4.60
#